data_AF-A0A920USU1-F1
#
_entry.id   AF-A0A920USU1-F1
#
_cell.length_a   1.000
_cell.length_b   1.000
_cell.length_c   1.000
_cell.angle_alpha   90.00
_cell.angle_beta   90.00
_cell.angle_gamma   90.00
#
_symmetry.space_group_name_H-M   'P 1'
#
loop_
_entity.id
_entity.type
_entity.pdbx_description
1 polymer ?
#
loop_
_entity_poly.entity_id
_entity_poly.type
_entity_poly.pdbx_seq_one_letter_code
_entity_poly.pdbx_strand_id
1 'polypeptide(L)'
;MEIMAKLKSIEVLFFAKLIGLVMSVAGFICGILYSFGGFLYELFTSNLNLGTALAFLALIGMPLIFSAVGFVAGGVGAMLYK
;
A
#
# COMPACT_ATOMS: atom_id res chain seq x y z
N MET A 1 29.03 -15.94 15.41
CA MET A 1 28.70 -14.85 14.46
C MET A 1 27.38 -15.09 13.73
N GLU A 2 27.07 -16.30 13.25
CA GLU A 2 25.81 -16.60 12.54
C GLU A 2 24.53 -16.23 13.30
N ILE A 3 24.46 -16.48 14.62
CA ILE A 3 23.26 -16.20 15.42
C ILE A 3 22.92 -14.70 15.43
N MET A 4 23.93 -13.82 15.53
CA MET A 4 23.73 -12.37 15.49
C MET A 4 23.28 -11.88 14.11
N ALA A 5 23.84 -12.45 13.03
CA ALA A 5 23.43 -12.13 11.67
C ALA A 5 21.97 -12.53 11.40
N LYS A 6 21.56 -13.71 11.90
CA LYS A 6 20.18 -14.19 11.80
C LYS A 6 19.21 -13.28 12.55
N LEU A 7 19.58 -12.85 13.77
CA LEU A 7 18.75 -11.95 14.57
C LEU A 7 18.52 -10.60 13.86
N LYS A 8 19.58 -10.00 13.28
CA LYS A 8 19.47 -8.75 12.52
C LYS A 8 18.54 -8.90 11.30
N SER A 9 18.58 -10.02 10.59
CA SER A 9 17.70 -10.26 9.44
C SER A 9 16.21 -10.36 9.81
N ILE A 10 15.91 -10.92 10.98
CA ILE A 10 14.54 -11.03 11.50
C ILE A 10 13.98 -9.64 11.80
N GLU A 11 14.79 -8.76 12.38
CA GLU A 11 14.38 -7.38 12.67
C GLU A 11 14.13 -6.55 11.40
N VAL A 12 14.97 -6.71 10.37
CA VAL A 12 14.79 -6.04 9.07
C VAL A 12 13.50 -6.52 8.40
N LEU A 13 13.26 -7.84 8.36
CA LEU A 13 12.04 -8.42 7.81
C LEU A 13 10.79 -7.99 8.58
N PHE A 14 10.87 -7.92 9.91
CA PHE A 14 9.77 -7.45 10.74
C PHE A 14 9.43 -5.98 10.43
N PHE A 15 10.44 -5.12 10.36
CA PHE A 15 10.24 -3.70 10.06
C PHE A 15 9.69 -3.49 8.64
N ALA A 16 10.21 -4.21 7.65
CA ALA A 16 9.67 -4.21 6.28
C ALA A 16 8.19 -4.60 6.25
N LYS A 17 7.79 -5.66 6.96
CA LYS A 17 6.38 -6.07 7.07
C LYS A 17 5.51 -5.03 7.76
N LEU A 18 6.01 -4.42 8.84
CA LEU A 18 5.27 -3.40 9.57
C LEU A 18 4.98 -2.18 8.68
N ILE A 19 6.00 -1.65 8.01
CA ILE A 19 5.84 -0.50 7.10
C ILE A 19 4.96 -0.88 5.90
N GLY A 20 5.13 -2.08 5.34
CA GLY A 20 4.25 -2.59 4.27
C GLY A 20 2.78 -2.68 4.70
N LEU A 21 2.50 -3.05 5.95
CA LEU A 21 1.14 -3.08 6.48
C LEU A 21 0.57 -1.66 6.66
N VAL A 22 1.34 -0.76 7.27
CA VAL A 22 0.93 0.65 7.46
C VAL A 22 0.63 1.31 6.12
N MET A 23 1.50 1.11 5.14
CA MET A 23 1.30 1.62 3.78
C MET A 23 0.11 0.96 3.08
N SER A 24 -0.15 -0.33 3.29
CA SER A 24 -1.36 -0.98 2.77
C SER A 24 -2.64 -0.31 3.26
N VAL A 25 -2.69 0.07 4.54
CA VAL A 25 -3.85 0.79 5.12
C VAL A 25 -3.98 2.18 4.49
N ALA A 26 -2.87 2.90 4.32
CA ALA A 26 -2.87 4.18 3.63
C ALA A 26 -3.36 4.04 2.17
N GLY A 27 -2.88 3.02 1.45
CA GLY A 27 -3.31 2.70 0.09
C GLY A 27 -4.79 2.33 0.00
N PHE A 28 -5.34 1.66 1.01
CA PHE A 28 -6.78 1.37 1.10
C PHE A 28 -7.60 2.66 1.27
N ILE A 29 -7.16 3.59 2.12
CA ILE A 29 -7.82 4.90 2.27
C ILE A 29 -7.78 5.66 0.94
N CYS A 30 -6.62 5.68 0.26
CA CYS A 30 -6.51 6.28 -1.08
C CYS A 30 -7.42 5.61 -2.11
N GLY A 31 -7.53 4.28 -2.07
CA GLY A 31 -8.43 3.50 -2.92
C GLY A 31 -9.90 3.88 -2.69
N ILE A 32 -10.32 4.07 -1.43
CA ILE A 32 -11.67 4.54 -1.09
C ILE A 32 -11.90 5.94 -1.68
N LEU A 33 -10.99 6.88 -1.43
CA LEU A 33 -11.11 8.25 -1.93
C LEU A 33 -11.18 8.29 -3.46
N TYR A 34 -10.38 7.49 -4.15
CA TYR A 34 -10.39 7.41 -5.61
C TYR A 34 -11.67 6.77 -6.15
N SER A 35 -12.11 5.66 -5.58
CA SER A 35 -13.29 4.92 -6.06
C SER A 35 -14.57 5.72 -5.83
N PHE A 36 -14.77 6.21 -4.60
CA PHE A 36 -15.95 7.00 -4.25
C PHE A 36 -15.88 8.39 -4.88
N GLY A 37 -14.72 9.02 -4.92
CA GLY A 37 -14.53 10.30 -5.59
C GLY A 37 -14.85 10.23 -7.08
N GLY A 38 -14.37 9.20 -7.78
CA GLY A 38 -14.71 8.95 -9.19
C GLY A 38 -16.20 8.66 -9.39
N PHE A 39 -16.80 7.83 -8.53
CA PHE A 39 -18.23 7.54 -8.57
C PHE A 39 -19.11 8.79 -8.36
N LEU A 40 -18.81 9.59 -7.34
CA LEU A 40 -19.51 10.86 -7.06
C LEU A 40 -19.34 11.83 -8.23
N TYR A 41 -18.13 11.97 -8.75
CA TYR A 41 -17.85 12.85 -9.89
C TYR A 41 -18.66 12.44 -11.12
N GLU A 42 -18.67 11.16 -11.49
CA GLU A 42 -19.48 10.69 -12.62
C GLU A 42 -20.97 10.85 -12.34
N LEU A 43 -21.45 10.56 -11.13
CA LEU A 43 -22.86 10.72 -10.76
C LEU A 43 -23.36 12.16 -10.96
N PHE A 44 -22.52 13.17 -10.72
CA PHE A 44 -22.89 14.58 -10.88
C PHE A 44 -22.63 15.14 -12.28
N THR A 45 -21.77 14.51 -13.08
CA THR A 45 -21.27 15.10 -14.33
C THR A 45 -21.64 14.30 -15.58
N SER A 46 -21.95 13.00 -15.47
CA SER A 46 -22.10 12.09 -16.62
C SER A 46 -22.93 10.84 -16.27
N ASN A 47 -23.03 9.90 -17.21
CA ASN A 47 -23.57 8.56 -16.93
C ASN A 47 -22.46 7.63 -16.44
N LEU A 48 -22.78 6.78 -15.45
CA LEU A 48 -21.89 5.73 -14.96
C LEU A 48 -21.37 4.87 -16.11
N ASN A 49 -20.04 4.84 -16.27
CA ASN A 49 -19.39 4.06 -17.33
C ASN A 49 -18.47 2.96 -16.77
N LEU A 50 -17.83 2.22 -17.69
CA LEU A 50 -16.86 1.17 -17.36
C LEU A 50 -15.62 1.70 -16.60
N GLY A 51 -15.27 2.98 -16.77
CA GLY A 51 -14.20 3.64 -16.03
C GLY A 51 -14.50 3.73 -14.54
N THR A 52 -15.74 4.04 -14.15
CA THR A 52 -16.14 3.98 -12.73
C THR A 52 -16.10 2.56 -12.18
N ALA A 53 -16.51 1.56 -12.97
CA ALA A 53 -16.37 0.15 -12.57
C ALA A 53 -14.89 -0.24 -12.35
N LEU A 54 -13.98 0.27 -13.20
CA LEU A 54 -12.54 0.11 -13.03
C LEU A 54 -11.99 0.88 -11.81
N ALA A 55 -12.58 2.03 -11.46
CA ALA A 55 -12.15 2.81 -10.30
C ALA A 55 -12.31 2.02 -9.00
N PHE A 56 -13.34 1.18 -8.87
CA PHE A 56 -13.48 0.28 -7.72
C PHE A 56 -12.38 -0.78 -7.61
N LEU A 57 -11.68 -1.13 -8.71
CA LEU A 57 -10.49 -1.98 -8.62
C LEU A 57 -9.35 -1.29 -7.85
N ALA A 58 -9.36 0.04 -7.73
CA ALA A 58 -8.41 0.77 -6.90
C ALA A 58 -8.52 0.41 -5.41
N LEU A 59 -9.67 -0.08 -4.94
CA LEU A 59 -9.82 -0.61 -3.57
C LEU A 59 -8.91 -1.80 -3.30
N ILE A 60 -8.49 -2.52 -4.34
CA ILE A 60 -7.58 -3.67 -4.25
C ILE A 60 -6.18 -3.26 -4.74
N GLY A 61 -6.11 -2.56 -5.88
CA GLY A 61 -4.85 -2.16 -6.50
C GLY A 61 -4.01 -1.22 -5.64
N MET A 62 -4.63 -0.18 -5.07
CA MET A 62 -3.91 0.82 -4.26
C MET A 62 -3.30 0.23 -2.97
N PRO A 63 -4.03 -0.56 -2.15
CA PRO A 63 -3.42 -1.23 -1.01
C PRO A 63 -2.26 -2.14 -1.41
N LEU A 64 -2.39 -2.92 -2.49
CA LEU A 64 -1.33 -3.83 -2.93
C LEU A 64 -0.06 -3.09 -3.36
N ILE A 65 -0.22 -2.06 -4.19
CA ILE A 65 0.91 -1.24 -4.66
C ILE A 65 1.58 -0.54 -3.47
N PHE A 66 0.79 0.09 -2.59
CA PHE A 66 1.33 0.78 -1.43
C PHE A 66 2.00 -0.18 -0.46
N SER A 67 1.44 -1.39 -0.27
CA SER A 67 2.05 -2.42 0.58
C SER A 67 3.41 -2.86 0.04
N ALA A 68 3.52 -3.09 -1.27
CA ALA A 68 4.78 -3.46 -1.91
C ALA A 68 5.82 -2.35 -1.78
N VAL A 69 5.45 -1.11 -2.04
CA VAL A 69 6.34 0.06 -1.88
C VAL A 69 6.76 0.23 -0.42
N GLY A 70 5.82 0.11 0.52
CA GLY A 70 6.09 0.20 1.96
C GLY A 70 7.00 -0.92 2.45
N PHE A 71 6.85 -2.13 1.94
CA PHE A 71 7.73 -3.25 2.28
C PHE A 71 9.17 -2.99 1.84
N VAL A 72 9.37 -2.52 0.60
CA VAL A 72 10.69 -2.16 0.09
C VAL A 72 11.28 -0.98 0.87
N ALA A 73 10.50 0.08 1.10
CA ALA A 73 10.93 1.25 1.85
C ALA A 73 11.29 0.89 3.30
N GLY A 74 10.52 0.02 3.96
CA GLY A 74 10.83 -0.48 5.29
C GLY A 74 12.11 -1.32 5.31
N GLY A 75 12.30 -2.20 4.32
CA GLY A 75 13.55 -2.95 4.18
C GLY A 75 14.77 -2.05 4.03
N VAL A 76 14.71 -1.08 3.12
CA VAL A 76 15.79 -0.09 2.90
C VAL A 76 16.02 0.76 4.15
N GLY A 77 14.95 1.28 4.77
CA GLY A 77 15.05 2.09 5.99
C GLY A 77 15.69 1.33 7.15
N ALA A 78 15.35 0.05 7.33
CA ALA A 78 15.98 -0.79 8.33
C ALA A 78 17.46 -1.09 8.04
N MET A 79 17.88 -1.12 6.78
CA MET A 79 19.30 -1.26 6.41
C MET A 79 20.11 0.02 6.61
N LEU A 80 19.47 1.20 6.47
CA LEU A 80 20.15 2.50 6.59
C LEU A 80 20.29 2.97 8.04
N TYR A 81 19.32 2.67 8.91
CA TYR A 81 19.30 3.12 10.31
C TYR A 81 19.83 2.10 11.34
N LYS A 82 20.22 0.88 10.93
CA LYS A 82 20.81 -0.18 11.80
C LYS A 82 22.06 -0.83 11.20
#